data_AF-A0A0W0F2X2-F1
#
_entry.id   AF-A0A0W0F2X2-F1
#
_cell.length_a   1.000
_cell.length_b   1.000
_cell.length_c   1.000
_cell.angle_alpha   90.00
_cell.angle_beta   90.00
_cell.angle_gamma   90.00
#
_symmetry.space_group_name_H-M   'P 1'
#
loop_
_entity.id
_entity.type
_entity.pdbx_description
1 polymer ?
#
loop_
_entity_poly.entity_id
_entity_poly.type
_entity_poly.pdbx_seq_one_letter_code
_entity_poly.pdbx_strand_id
1 'polypeptide(L)'
;MPEIQRQKPKKNMLNLAFATLANHTTPSIFQPPPSDPTKEFNEPYVHSTTVHLTEEFSIPNIKAVLAEAISVGHALRSPDTEDDLPSDTVTKFLEFVGIGHVNLENDHPPSMLLDMRQGKPMEVEVILDEVVRLAKRVGVVIPRIEMMYAILLAVQNQISARFVMRRHYCRFMYRPPGTMIVNTPKKLTSSNEKYYAPVIVRFLPQD
;
A
#
# COMPACT_ATOMS: atom_id res chain seq x y z
N MET A 1 18.24 -4.62 -20.98
CA MET A 1 17.77 -4.20 -19.64
C MET A 1 18.34 -5.14 -18.58
N PRO A 2 19.03 -4.66 -17.53
CA PRO A 2 19.51 -5.49 -16.41
C PRO A 2 18.35 -6.17 -15.67
N GLU A 3 18.55 -7.39 -15.16
CA GLU A 3 17.50 -8.22 -14.52
C GLU A 3 16.78 -7.51 -13.36
N ILE A 4 17.51 -6.69 -12.60
CA ILE A 4 16.99 -5.87 -11.49
C ILE A 4 15.90 -4.88 -11.97
N GLN A 5 16.05 -4.35 -13.19
CA GLN A 5 15.07 -3.43 -13.77
C GLN A 5 13.83 -4.17 -14.31
N ARG A 6 13.92 -5.48 -14.59
CA ARG A 6 12.76 -6.32 -14.97
C ARG A 6 11.91 -6.77 -13.78
N GLN A 7 12.52 -6.95 -12.61
CA GLN A 7 11.80 -7.36 -11.39
C GLN A 7 11.07 -6.19 -10.71
N LYS A 8 11.56 -4.96 -10.87
CA LYS A 8 11.01 -3.75 -10.24
C LYS A 8 9.54 -3.47 -10.63
N PRO A 9 9.12 -3.58 -11.91
CA PRO A 9 7.71 -3.46 -12.30
C PRO A 9 6.81 -4.50 -11.64
N LYS A 10 7.25 -5.77 -11.58
CA LYS A 10 6.47 -6.87 -10.98
C LYS A 10 6.24 -6.65 -9.48
N LYS A 11 7.28 -6.25 -8.74
CA LYS A 11 7.16 -5.88 -7.31
C LYS A 11 6.19 -4.70 -7.12
N ASN A 12 6.32 -3.67 -7.96
CA ASN A 12 5.47 -2.50 -7.87
C ASN A 12 4.00 -2.82 -8.20
N MET A 13 3.73 -3.72 -9.16
CA MET A 13 2.38 -4.19 -9.47
C MET A 13 1.75 -4.98 -8.32
N LEU A 14 2.52 -5.82 -7.62
CA LEU A 14 2.05 -6.53 -6.42
C LEU A 14 1.69 -5.55 -5.30
N ASN A 15 2.57 -4.61 -4.98
CA ASN A 15 2.30 -3.59 -3.97
C ASN A 15 1.11 -2.70 -4.38
N LEU A 16 1.02 -2.32 -5.65
CA LEU A 16 -0.08 -1.50 -6.16
C LEU A 16 -1.43 -2.22 -6.05
N ALA A 17 -1.50 -3.50 -6.40
CA ALA A 17 -2.74 -4.27 -6.42
C ALA A 17 -3.18 -4.78 -5.04
N PHE A 18 -2.24 -5.13 -4.16
CA PHE A 18 -2.54 -5.90 -2.95
C PHE A 18 -2.07 -5.26 -1.64
N ALA A 19 -1.36 -4.12 -1.66
CA ALA A 19 -0.97 -3.48 -0.40
C ALA A 19 -2.14 -2.85 0.38
N THR A 20 -3.31 -2.71 -0.25
CA THR A 20 -4.53 -2.15 0.36
C THR A 20 -5.43 -3.17 1.06
N LEU A 21 -5.03 -4.45 1.18
CA LEU A 21 -5.85 -5.52 1.77
C LEU A 21 -6.09 -5.42 3.28
N ALA A 22 -6.18 -4.21 3.84
CA ALA A 22 -6.58 -3.98 5.22
C ALA A 22 -5.85 -4.85 6.25
N ASN A 23 -4.54 -5.00 6.08
CA ASN A 23 -3.64 -5.82 6.91
C ASN A 23 -3.67 -7.35 6.66
N HIS A 24 -4.38 -7.82 5.63
CA HIS A 24 -4.35 -9.21 5.19
C HIS A 24 -3.39 -9.42 4.03
N THR A 25 -2.92 -10.66 3.87
CA THR A 25 -2.05 -11.07 2.75
C THR A 25 -2.88 -11.54 1.56
N THR A 26 -2.23 -11.70 0.41
CA THR A 26 -2.83 -12.12 -0.88
C THR A 26 -3.73 -13.37 -0.79
N PRO A 27 -3.43 -14.40 0.03
CA PRO A 27 -4.32 -15.56 0.17
C PRO A 27 -5.75 -15.22 0.61
N SER A 28 -5.97 -14.08 1.28
CA SER A 28 -7.34 -13.61 1.62
C SER A 28 -8.27 -13.39 0.42
N ILE A 29 -7.75 -13.35 -0.81
CA ILE A 29 -8.53 -13.23 -2.05
C ILE A 29 -8.56 -14.53 -2.86
N PHE A 30 -7.55 -15.39 -2.74
CA PHE A 30 -7.37 -16.53 -3.64
C PHE A 30 -7.46 -17.89 -2.96
N GLN A 31 -7.21 -17.96 -1.65
CA GLN A 31 -7.19 -19.22 -0.94
C GLN A 31 -8.62 -19.69 -0.62
N PRO A 32 -8.97 -20.93 -1.00
CA PRO A 32 -10.27 -21.51 -0.67
C PRO A 32 -10.40 -21.75 0.85
N PRO A 33 -11.62 -21.89 1.36
CA PRO A 33 -11.83 -22.23 2.76
C PRO A 33 -11.19 -23.59 3.11
N PRO A 34 -10.78 -23.79 4.37
CA PRO A 34 -10.21 -25.05 4.82
C PRO A 34 -11.19 -26.21 4.61
N SER A 35 -10.67 -27.38 4.23
CA SER A 35 -11.47 -28.58 3.98
C SER A 35 -12.24 -29.07 5.21
N ASP A 36 -11.78 -28.70 6.41
CA ASP A 36 -12.42 -29.02 7.68
C ASP A 36 -12.73 -27.71 8.44
N PRO A 37 -13.98 -27.22 8.38
CA PRO A 37 -14.38 -25.96 9.00
C PRO A 37 -14.49 -26.03 10.52
N THR A 38 -14.30 -27.21 11.11
CA THR A 38 -14.40 -27.41 12.57
C THR A 38 -13.08 -27.18 13.30
N LYS A 39 -11.97 -27.10 12.55
CA LYS A 39 -10.64 -26.80 13.07
C LYS A 39 -10.41 -25.30 13.08
N GLU A 40 -9.82 -24.79 14.16
CA GLU A 40 -9.33 -23.41 14.19
C GLU A 40 -8.35 -23.18 13.04
N PHE A 41 -8.73 -22.30 12.12
CA PHE A 41 -7.94 -21.95 10.96
C PHE A 41 -7.54 -20.48 11.07
N ASN A 42 -6.28 -20.25 11.44
CA ASN A 42 -5.74 -18.91 11.72
C ASN A 42 -5.16 -18.23 10.46
N GLU A 43 -5.18 -18.92 9.33
CA GLU A 43 -4.64 -18.48 8.05
C GLU A 43 -5.72 -17.74 7.24
N PRO A 44 -5.37 -16.74 6.42
CA PRO A 44 -6.34 -15.98 5.63
C PRO A 44 -6.92 -16.81 4.47
N TYR A 45 -8.24 -16.82 4.31
CA TYR A 45 -8.94 -17.47 3.21
C TYR A 45 -10.20 -16.70 2.80
N VAL A 46 -10.75 -17.03 1.63
CA VAL A 46 -12.02 -16.48 1.16
C VAL A 46 -13.17 -17.29 1.76
N HIS A 47 -13.98 -16.65 2.61
CA HIS A 47 -15.13 -17.32 3.22
C HIS A 47 -16.22 -17.64 2.19
N SER A 48 -16.84 -18.82 2.29
CA SER A 48 -17.85 -19.30 1.33
C SER A 48 -19.05 -18.36 1.20
N THR A 49 -19.45 -17.71 2.29
CA THR A 49 -20.53 -16.70 2.28
C THR A 49 -20.22 -15.49 1.40
N THR A 50 -18.96 -15.08 1.29
CA THR A 50 -18.58 -13.83 0.60
C THR A 50 -17.81 -14.08 -0.69
N VAL A 51 -17.54 -15.33 -1.08
CA VAL A 51 -16.76 -15.67 -2.27
C VAL A 51 -17.32 -15.03 -3.54
N HIS A 52 -18.64 -15.07 -3.71
CA HIS A 52 -19.32 -14.45 -4.85
C HIS A 52 -19.11 -12.93 -4.89
N LEU A 53 -19.08 -12.25 -3.73
CA LEU A 53 -18.80 -10.81 -3.65
C LEU A 53 -17.33 -10.51 -3.97
N THR A 54 -16.40 -11.38 -3.56
CA THR A 54 -14.99 -11.26 -3.92
C THR A 54 -14.80 -11.40 -5.44
N GLU A 55 -15.48 -12.36 -6.05
CA GLU A 55 -15.47 -12.57 -7.51
C GLU A 55 -16.14 -11.42 -8.27
N GLU A 56 -17.23 -10.87 -7.75
CA GLU A 56 -18.00 -9.79 -8.36
C GLU A 56 -17.32 -8.42 -8.22
N PHE A 57 -16.77 -8.11 -7.05
CA PHE A 57 -16.27 -6.77 -6.74
C PHE A 57 -14.76 -6.69 -6.61
N SER A 58 -14.12 -7.60 -5.87
CA SER A 58 -12.68 -7.49 -5.57
C SER A 58 -11.83 -7.80 -6.79
N ILE A 59 -12.02 -8.97 -7.41
CA ILE A 59 -11.20 -9.42 -8.56
C ILE A 59 -11.28 -8.44 -9.74
N PRO A 60 -12.47 -7.95 -10.17
CA PRO A 60 -12.56 -7.01 -11.29
C PRO A 60 -11.94 -5.64 -10.98
N ASN A 61 -12.04 -5.14 -9.75
CA ASN A 61 -11.39 -3.89 -9.39
C ASN A 61 -9.87 -4.01 -9.31
N ILE A 62 -9.34 -5.15 -8.84
CA ILE A 62 -7.90 -5.44 -8.89
C ILE A 62 -7.42 -5.47 -10.35
N LYS A 63 -8.16 -6.14 -11.24
CA LYS A 63 -7.89 -6.13 -12.69
C LYS A 63 -7.84 -4.71 -13.25
N ALA A 64 -8.83 -3.89 -12.88
CA ALA A 64 -8.92 -2.51 -13.36
C ALA A 64 -7.77 -1.62 -12.84
N VAL A 65 -7.34 -1.78 -11.59
CA VAL A 65 -6.17 -1.09 -11.03
C VAL A 65 -4.89 -1.45 -11.81
N LEU A 66 -4.70 -2.74 -12.10
CA LEU A 66 -3.56 -3.20 -12.90
C LEU A 66 -3.62 -2.67 -14.34
N ALA A 67 -4.81 -2.63 -14.94
CA ALA A 67 -5.02 -2.07 -16.27
C ALA A 67 -4.74 -0.57 -16.31
N GLU A 68 -5.16 0.19 -15.30
CA GLU A 68 -4.82 1.61 -15.14
C GLU A 68 -3.29 1.81 -15.11
N ALA A 69 -2.56 1.00 -14.33
CA ALA A 69 -1.10 1.07 -14.29
C ALA A 69 -0.42 0.77 -15.63
N ILE A 70 -0.93 -0.23 -16.37
CA ILE A 70 -0.43 -0.55 -17.72
C ILE A 70 -0.71 0.58 -18.70
N SER A 71 -1.88 1.20 -18.64
CA SER A 71 -2.23 2.32 -19.53
C SER A 71 -1.29 3.51 -19.35
N VAL A 72 -0.85 3.79 -18.13
CA VAL A 72 0.20 4.78 -17.84
C VAL A 72 1.52 4.33 -18.45
N GLY A 73 1.88 3.05 -18.30
CA GLY A 73 3.08 2.46 -18.88
C GLY A 73 3.12 2.54 -20.41
N HIS A 74 1.98 2.33 -21.09
CA HIS A 74 1.86 2.49 -22.55
C HIS A 74 2.01 3.95 -22.97
N ALA A 75 1.36 4.88 -22.28
CA ALA A 75 1.42 6.31 -22.61
C ALA A 75 2.79 6.96 -22.35
N LEU A 76 3.62 6.38 -21.47
CA LEU A 76 4.99 6.84 -21.21
C LEU A 76 6.00 6.42 -22.27
N ARG A 77 5.67 5.45 -23.13
CA ARG A 77 6.60 4.91 -24.12
C ARG A 77 6.50 5.70 -25.42
N SER A 78 7.66 6.13 -25.94
CA SER A 78 7.76 6.71 -27.29
C SER A 78 7.51 5.64 -28.35
N PRO A 79 7.06 6.01 -29.57
CA PRO A 79 6.73 5.08 -30.66
C PRO A 79 7.85 4.13 -31.12
N ASP A 80 9.12 4.41 -30.78
CA ASP A 80 10.29 3.81 -31.42
C ASP A 80 10.94 2.62 -30.68
N THR A 81 10.27 2.01 -29.70
CA THR A 81 10.80 0.82 -29.00
C THR A 81 9.79 -0.32 -28.98
N GLU A 82 10.06 -1.33 -29.82
CA GLU A 82 9.30 -2.55 -30.02
C GLU A 82 9.59 -3.58 -28.91
N ASP A 83 9.08 -3.32 -27.71
CA ASP A 83 9.12 -4.27 -26.58
C ASP A 83 7.77 -4.19 -25.84
N ASP A 84 6.72 -4.69 -26.48
CA ASP A 84 5.33 -4.49 -26.04
C ASP A 84 5.05 -5.09 -24.65
N LEU A 85 4.25 -4.37 -23.85
CA LEU A 85 3.52 -4.95 -22.71
C LEU A 85 2.24 -5.56 -23.30
N PRO A 86 2.15 -6.90 -23.44
CA PRO A 86 1.02 -7.52 -24.10
C PRO A 86 -0.30 -7.20 -23.38
N SER A 87 -1.40 -7.13 -24.11
CA SER A 87 -2.74 -6.89 -23.54
C SER A 87 -3.16 -7.95 -22.51
N ASP A 88 -2.57 -9.14 -22.56
CA ASP A 88 -2.80 -10.23 -21.62
C ASP A 88 -1.95 -10.16 -20.33
N THR A 89 -1.11 -9.12 -20.17
CA THR A 89 -0.22 -8.95 -19.01
C THR A 89 -0.99 -8.98 -17.68
N VAL A 90 -2.15 -8.31 -17.60
CA VAL A 90 -2.97 -8.29 -16.38
C VAL A 90 -3.47 -9.69 -16.04
N THR A 91 -4.00 -10.40 -17.04
CA THR A 91 -4.56 -11.74 -16.88
C THR A 91 -3.49 -12.72 -16.45
N LYS A 92 -2.35 -12.77 -17.17
CA LYS A 92 -1.21 -13.63 -16.82
C LYS A 92 -0.63 -13.31 -15.45
N PHE A 93 -0.56 -12.03 -15.08
CA PHE A 93 -0.11 -11.62 -13.76
C PHE A 93 -1.05 -12.12 -12.66
N LEU A 94 -2.36 -11.97 -12.84
CA LEU A 94 -3.32 -12.44 -11.84
C LEU A 94 -3.41 -13.95 -11.75
N GLU A 95 -3.30 -14.66 -12.87
CA GLU A 95 -3.19 -16.13 -12.87
C GLU A 95 -1.92 -16.56 -12.12
N PHE A 96 -0.78 -15.94 -12.41
CA PHE A 96 0.47 -16.20 -11.70
C PHE A 96 0.35 -15.94 -10.20
N VAL A 97 -0.24 -14.81 -9.80
CA VAL A 97 -0.44 -14.46 -8.39
C VAL A 97 -1.44 -15.41 -7.73
N GLY A 98 -2.56 -15.71 -8.41
CA GLY A 98 -3.58 -16.61 -7.93
C GLY A 98 -3.01 -18.00 -7.66
N ILE A 99 -2.39 -18.64 -8.67
CA ILE A 99 -1.76 -19.96 -8.54
C ILE A 99 -0.72 -19.96 -7.41
N GLY A 100 0.11 -18.92 -7.32
CA GLY A 100 1.14 -18.81 -6.30
C GLY A 100 0.58 -18.73 -4.88
N HIS A 101 -0.60 -18.15 -4.68
CA HIS A 101 -1.20 -17.89 -3.37
C HIS A 101 -2.48 -18.69 -3.09
N VAL A 102 -2.81 -19.69 -3.93
CA VAL A 102 -3.81 -20.71 -3.59
C VAL A 102 -3.32 -21.57 -2.41
N ASN A 103 -2.00 -21.82 -2.37
CA ASN A 103 -1.34 -22.55 -1.30
C ASN A 103 -0.52 -21.57 -0.43
N LEU A 104 -0.57 -21.75 0.88
CA LEU A 104 0.12 -20.91 1.88
C LEU A 104 1.65 -20.94 1.78
N GLU A 105 2.22 -21.81 0.95
CA GLU A 105 3.67 -21.92 0.75
C GLU A 105 4.32 -20.63 0.24
N ASN A 106 3.54 -19.72 -0.38
CA ASN A 106 4.00 -18.39 -0.78
C ASN A 106 3.22 -17.25 -0.10
N ASP A 107 2.97 -17.32 1.22
CA ASP A 107 2.39 -16.20 1.97
C ASP A 107 3.42 -15.11 2.32
N HIS A 108 4.10 -14.56 1.32
CA HIS A 108 5.02 -13.45 1.54
C HIS A 108 4.25 -12.12 1.51
N PRO A 109 4.17 -11.37 2.63
CA PRO A 109 3.45 -10.12 2.66
C PRO A 109 4.13 -9.08 1.73
N PRO A 110 3.35 -8.30 0.97
CA PRO A 110 3.88 -7.15 0.23
C PRO A 110 4.67 -6.20 1.15
N SER A 111 5.69 -5.51 0.65
CA SER A 111 6.59 -4.71 1.50
C SER A 111 5.86 -3.60 2.26
N MET A 112 4.91 -2.93 1.60
CA MET A 112 4.07 -1.92 2.24
C MET A 112 3.20 -2.49 3.37
N LEU A 113 2.74 -3.73 3.24
CA LEU A 113 2.00 -4.42 4.31
C LEU A 113 2.92 -4.68 5.51
N LEU A 114 4.18 -5.07 5.26
CA LEU A 114 5.18 -5.25 6.31
C LEU A 114 5.48 -3.93 7.03
N ASP A 115 5.66 -2.83 6.30
CA ASP A 115 5.89 -1.50 6.88
C ASP A 115 4.71 -1.08 7.77
N MET A 116 3.47 -1.28 7.28
CA MET A 116 2.26 -1.01 8.04
C MET A 116 2.20 -1.82 9.34
N ARG A 117 2.46 -3.13 9.30
CA ARG A 117 2.48 -4.02 10.47
C ARG A 117 3.54 -3.60 11.50
N GLN A 118 4.65 -3.07 11.03
CA GLN A 118 5.75 -2.59 11.88
C GLN A 118 5.55 -1.15 12.37
N GLY A 119 4.48 -0.47 11.94
CA GLY A 119 4.23 0.93 12.27
C GLY A 119 5.29 1.88 11.69
N LYS A 120 5.89 1.49 10.55
CA LYS A 120 6.85 2.30 9.79
C LYS A 120 6.12 3.07 8.69
N PRO A 121 6.62 4.25 8.29
CA PRO A 121 6.15 4.92 7.07
C PRO A 121 6.20 3.94 5.89
N MET A 122 5.13 3.89 5.10
CA MET A 122 4.99 2.97 3.97
C MET A 122 5.57 3.59 2.69
N GLU A 123 5.82 2.77 1.68
CA GLU A 123 6.27 3.22 0.34
C GLU A 123 5.15 3.88 -0.51
N VAL A 124 4.12 4.49 0.10
CA VAL A 124 2.93 5.05 -0.62
C VAL A 124 3.32 6.14 -1.61
N GLU A 125 4.19 7.07 -1.19
CA GLU A 125 4.70 8.17 -2.03
C GLU A 125 5.67 7.68 -3.11
N VAL A 126 6.28 6.52 -2.91
CA VAL A 126 7.22 5.95 -3.89
C VAL A 126 6.45 5.15 -4.94
N ILE A 127 5.42 4.41 -4.55
CA ILE A 127 4.72 3.48 -5.45
C ILE A 127 3.49 4.13 -6.07
N LEU A 128 2.56 4.69 -5.27
CA LEU A 128 1.31 5.23 -5.78
C LEU A 128 1.45 6.65 -6.29
N ASP A 129 2.13 7.55 -5.54
CA ASP A 129 2.32 8.94 -6.01
C ASP A 129 3.18 9.00 -7.29
N GLU A 130 4.16 8.11 -7.47
CA GLU A 130 4.90 8.03 -8.73
C GLU A 130 3.97 7.74 -9.91
N VAL A 131 3.09 6.74 -9.80
CA VAL A 131 2.11 6.41 -10.85
C VAL A 131 1.14 7.56 -11.09
N VAL A 132 0.66 8.22 -10.02
CA VAL A 132 -0.24 9.39 -10.14
C VAL A 132 0.41 10.56 -10.87
N ARG A 133 1.67 10.90 -10.53
CA ARG A 133 2.40 11.97 -11.21
C ARG A 133 2.68 11.63 -12.67
N LEU A 134 3.02 10.38 -12.96
CA LEU A 134 3.26 9.93 -14.33
C LEU A 134 1.99 9.98 -15.16
N ALA A 135 0.86 9.47 -14.64
CA ALA A 135 -0.43 9.50 -15.32
C ALA A 135 -0.86 10.93 -15.67
N LYS A 136 -0.72 11.87 -14.73
CA LYS A 136 -1.00 13.30 -14.96
C LYS A 136 -0.11 13.91 -16.04
N ARG A 137 1.18 13.53 -16.08
CA ARG A 137 2.12 14.01 -17.11
C ARG A 137 1.71 13.57 -18.51
N VAL A 138 1.17 12.36 -18.66
CA VAL A 138 0.80 11.78 -19.95
C VAL A 138 -0.70 11.84 -20.26
N GLY A 139 -1.49 12.49 -19.41
CA GLY A 139 -2.93 12.67 -19.63
C GLY A 139 -3.78 11.40 -19.50
N VAL A 140 -3.30 10.39 -18.76
CA VAL A 140 -4.04 9.13 -18.55
C VAL A 140 -4.88 9.21 -17.27
N VAL A 141 -6.13 8.78 -17.37
CA VAL A 141 -7.11 8.77 -16.28
C VAL A 141 -7.02 7.45 -15.50
N ILE A 142 -6.78 7.54 -14.18
CA ILE A 142 -6.52 6.40 -13.29
C ILE A 142 -7.30 6.50 -11.95
N PRO A 143 -8.65 6.54 -11.99
CA PRO A 143 -9.47 6.90 -10.84
C PRO A 143 -9.34 5.92 -9.67
N ARG A 144 -9.09 4.64 -9.91
CA ARG A 144 -8.98 3.64 -8.83
C ARG A 144 -7.65 3.78 -8.12
N ILE A 145 -6.56 3.97 -8.86
CA ILE A 145 -5.24 4.24 -8.28
C ILE A 145 -5.26 5.54 -7.47
N GLU A 146 -5.90 6.61 -7.97
CA GLU A 146 -6.05 7.87 -7.22
C GLU A 146 -6.87 7.68 -5.93
N MET A 147 -7.96 6.90 -5.99
CA MET A 147 -8.75 6.57 -4.80
C MET A 147 -7.92 5.79 -3.77
N MET A 148 -7.17 4.77 -4.20
CA MET A 148 -6.28 4.00 -3.33
C MET A 148 -5.20 4.88 -2.69
N TYR A 149 -4.61 5.77 -3.49
CA TYR A 149 -3.63 6.74 -3.02
C TYR A 149 -4.20 7.64 -1.92
N ALA A 150 -5.39 8.21 -2.14
CA ALA A 150 -6.04 9.08 -1.17
C ALA A 150 -6.32 8.38 0.18
N ILE A 151 -6.82 7.15 0.14
CA ILE A 151 -7.11 6.36 1.35
C ILE A 151 -5.80 6.00 2.07
N LEU A 152 -4.79 5.50 1.36
CA LEU A 152 -3.51 5.11 1.95
C LEU A 152 -2.73 6.31 2.50
N LEU A 153 -2.86 7.49 1.90
CA LEU A 153 -2.25 8.72 2.40
C LEU A 153 -2.79 9.07 3.81
N ALA A 154 -4.10 8.89 4.03
CA ALA A 154 -4.70 9.08 5.36
C ALA A 154 -4.17 8.08 6.39
N VAL A 155 -4.02 6.80 6.00
CA VAL A 155 -3.44 5.75 6.86
C VAL A 155 -1.97 6.05 7.17
N GLN A 156 -1.17 6.39 6.16
CA GLN A 156 0.24 6.78 6.31
C GLN A 156 0.40 7.95 7.27
N ASN A 157 -0.46 8.97 7.17
CA ASN A 157 -0.41 10.13 8.07
C ASN A 157 -0.50 9.70 9.55
N GLN A 158 -1.42 8.78 9.87
CA GLN A 158 -1.56 8.27 11.24
C GLN A 158 -0.36 7.45 11.70
N ILE A 159 0.20 6.63 10.82
CA ILE A 159 1.39 5.82 11.11
C ILE A 159 2.61 6.73 11.35
N SER A 160 2.84 7.69 10.46
CA SER A 160 3.95 8.65 10.55
C SER A 160 3.88 9.49 11.82
N ALA A 161 2.69 9.98 12.20
CA ALA A 161 2.51 10.72 13.45
C ALA A 161 2.93 9.89 14.67
N ARG A 162 2.53 8.61 14.73
CA ARG A 162 2.92 7.69 15.81
C ARG A 162 4.40 7.33 15.77
N PHE A 163 4.97 7.16 14.59
CA PHE A 163 6.39 6.83 14.40
C PHE A 163 7.30 7.96 14.92
N VAL A 164 6.99 9.21 14.57
CA VAL A 164 7.69 10.40 15.05
C VAL A 164 7.63 10.46 16.59
N MET A 165 6.43 10.31 17.18
CA MET A 165 6.26 10.29 18.63
C MET A 165 7.12 9.21 19.30
N ARG A 166 7.06 7.95 18.85
CA ARG A 166 7.87 6.85 19.40
C ARG A 166 9.37 7.15 19.36
N ARG A 167 9.85 7.71 18.25
CA ARG A 167 11.26 8.07 18.08
C ARG A 167 11.69 9.17 19.06
N HIS A 168 10.85 10.17 19.31
CA HIS A 168 11.11 11.19 20.32
C HIS A 168 11.12 10.59 21.74
N TYR A 169 10.16 9.75 22.12
CA TYR A 169 10.16 9.14 23.47
C TYR A 169 11.35 8.21 23.72
N CYS A 170 11.76 7.39 22.74
CA CYS A 170 12.97 6.56 22.88
C CYS A 170 14.25 7.41 22.98
N ARG A 171 14.30 8.57 22.31
CA ARG A 171 15.42 9.53 22.45
C ARG A 171 15.52 10.10 23.88
N PHE A 172 14.40 10.22 24.60
CA PHE A 172 14.37 10.69 25.99
C PHE A 172 14.64 9.58 27.02
N MET A 173 14.41 8.31 26.68
CA MET A 173 14.62 7.19 27.62
C MET A 173 16.06 6.67 27.72
N TYR A 174 16.96 7.01 26.77
CA TYR A 174 18.39 6.75 26.93
C TYR A 174 19.09 7.95 27.57
N ARG A 175 18.98 8.05 28.90
CA ARG A 175 19.92 8.83 29.74
C ARG A 175 20.55 7.87 30.76
N PRO A 176 21.87 7.97 31.02
CA PRO A 176 22.54 7.11 31.99
C PRO A 176 21.87 7.22 33.37
N PRO A 177 21.85 6.12 34.15
CA PRO A 177 21.17 6.09 35.45
C PRO A 177 21.78 7.15 36.38
N GLY A 178 20.94 8.09 36.85
CA GLY A 178 21.36 9.16 37.77
C GLY A 178 20.64 10.51 37.61
N THR A 179 19.82 10.71 36.58
CA THR A 179 19.05 11.97 36.42
C THR A 179 17.55 11.72 36.56
N MET A 180 17.01 11.77 37.79
CA MET A 180 15.58 12.02 37.96
C MET A 180 15.29 13.49 37.67
N ILE A 181 14.42 13.76 36.69
CA ILE A 181 13.72 15.04 36.63
C ILE A 181 12.23 14.76 36.84
N VAL A 182 11.70 15.34 37.91
CA VAL A 182 10.26 15.49 38.13
C VAL A 182 9.74 16.43 37.05
N ASN A 183 9.09 15.91 36.01
CA ASN A 183 8.47 16.73 34.98
C ASN A 183 7.06 17.15 35.44
N THR A 184 6.97 18.32 36.07
CA THR A 184 5.75 19.15 35.91
C THR A 184 5.66 19.62 34.46
N PRO A 185 4.47 19.62 33.83
CA PRO A 185 4.32 20.05 32.44
C PRO A 185 4.65 21.55 32.32
N LYS A 186 5.87 21.87 31.86
CA LYS A 186 6.20 23.23 31.46
C LYS A 186 5.52 23.50 30.12
N LYS A 187 4.69 24.56 30.08
CA LYS A 187 4.21 25.17 28.84
C LYS A 187 5.39 25.36 27.89
N LEU A 188 5.30 24.77 26.70
CA LEU A 188 6.30 24.89 25.66
C LEU A 188 6.19 26.32 25.07
N THR A 189 7.07 27.22 25.50
CA THR A 189 7.26 28.53 24.85
C THR A 189 8.69 28.61 24.33
N SER A 190 8.91 28.35 23.05
CA SER A 190 10.08 28.88 22.30
C SER A 190 9.93 28.65 20.78
N SER A 191 9.26 29.60 20.14
CA SER A 191 9.67 30.39 18.97
C SER A 191 10.70 29.92 17.91
N ASN A 192 11.08 28.64 17.71
CA ASN A 192 12.01 28.34 16.59
C ASN A 192 12.02 26.95 15.94
N GLU A 193 10.94 26.16 16.03
CA GLU A 193 10.77 25.02 15.13
C GLU A 193 9.55 25.24 14.24
N LYS A 194 9.79 25.34 12.92
CA LYS A 194 8.77 25.15 11.90
C LYS A 194 8.32 23.69 11.94
N TYR A 195 7.56 23.32 12.96
CA TYR A 195 6.76 22.11 12.91
C TYR A 195 5.62 22.36 11.95
N TYR A 196 5.42 21.43 11.02
CA TYR A 196 4.21 21.36 10.23
C TYR A 196 3.03 21.34 11.20
N ALA A 197 2.32 22.47 11.29
CA ALA A 197 1.01 22.49 11.91
C ALA A 197 0.16 21.42 11.20
N PRO A 198 -0.70 20.69 11.92
CA PRO A 198 -1.67 19.84 11.24
C PRO A 198 -2.43 20.73 10.26
N VAL A 199 -2.33 20.42 8.97
CA VAL A 199 -3.19 21.03 7.96
C VAL A 199 -4.60 20.58 8.34
N ILE A 200 -5.28 21.40 9.12
CA ILE A 200 -6.72 21.31 9.27
C ILE A 200 -7.25 21.61 7.87
N VAL A 201 -7.71 20.55 7.19
CA VAL A 201 -8.48 20.70 5.96
C VAL A 201 -9.72 21.50 6.35
N ARG A 202 -9.66 22.82 6.15
CA ARG A 202 -10.82 23.67 6.24
C ARG A 202 -11.65 23.34 5.02
N PHE A 203 -12.77 22.65 5.23
CA PHE A 203 -13.86 22.69 4.27
C PHE A 203 -14.23 24.16 4.13
N LEU A 204 -13.90 24.76 2.98
CA LEU A 204 -14.48 26.05 2.62
C LEU A 204 -15.98 25.83 2.48
N PRO A 205 -16.83 26.73 3.00
CA PRO A 205 -18.25 26.72 2.65
C PRO A 205 -18.35 26.77 1.13
N GLN A 206 -19.11 25.85 0.56
CA GLN A 206 -19.60 26.02 -0.80
C GLN A 206 -20.65 27.12 -0.72
N ASP A 207 -20.41 28.24 -1.40
CA ASP A 207 -21.38 29.31 -1.59
C ASP A 207 -22.60 28.82 -2.39
#